data_AF-A0A502C8I5-F1
#
_entry.id   AF-A0A502C8I5-F1
#
_cell.length_a   1.000
_cell.length_b   1.000
_cell.length_c   1.000
_cell.angle_alpha   90.00
_cell.angle_beta   90.00
_cell.angle_gamma   90.00
#
_symmetry.space_group_name_H-M   'P 1'
#
loop_
_entity.id
_entity.type
_entity.pdbx_description
1 polymer ?
#
loop_
_entity_poly.entity_id
_entity_poly.type
_entity_poly.pdbx_seq_one_letter_code
_entity_poly.pdbx_strand_id
1 'polypeptide(L)' 'MGNDTYFISKQAATGFTGLGSLRGDAMRDAYSQCSKTGKSVEVANTDQSNPPYSLGNFPRVDITFRCVTK' A
#
# COMPACT_ATOMS: atom_id res chain seq x y z
N MET A 1 -7.74 7.31 -12.13
CA MET A 1 -8.43 6.84 -10.90
C MET A 1 -9.54 7.84 -10.59
N GLY A 2 -10.77 7.37 -10.38
CA GLY A 2 -11.94 8.19 -10.04
C GLY A 2 -12.85 7.41 -9.08
N ASN A 3 -13.78 8.10 -8.40
CA ASN A 3 -14.67 7.56 -7.34
C ASN A 3 -13.92 7.14 -6.06
N ASP A 4 -13.24 8.08 -5.40
CA ASP A 4 -12.55 7.86 -4.11
C ASP A 4 -11.61 6.65 -4.09
N THR A 5 -11.10 6.25 -5.26
CA THR A 5 -10.19 5.12 -5.43
C THR A 5 -8.76 5.63 -5.60
N TYR A 6 -7.84 5.09 -4.82
CA TYR A 6 -6.46 5.53 -4.69
C TYR A 6 -5.49 4.36 -4.79
N PHE A 7 -4.24 4.66 -5.12
CA PHE A 7 -3.15 3.69 -5.26
C PHE A 7 -1.94 4.17 -4.47
N ILE A 8 -1.32 3.26 -3.72
CA ILE A 8 -0.05 3.48 -3.03
C ILE A 8 0.89 2.34 -3.41
N SER A 9 2.11 2.69 -3.82
CA SER A 9 3.22 1.76 -4.05
C SER A 9 4.34 2.09 -3.07
N LYS A 10 4.71 1.13 -2.23
CA LYS A 10 5.84 1.23 -1.30
C LYS A 10 6.90 0.21 -1.71
N GLN A 11 8.10 0.68 -2.02
CA GLN A 11 9.24 -0.17 -2.34
C GLN A 11 10.38 0.11 -1.38
N ALA A 12 11.02 -0.94 -0.89
CA ALA A 12 12.20 -0.83 -0.06
C ALA A 12 13.45 -0.47 -0.87
N ALA A 13 14.40 0.20 -0.22
CA ALA A 13 15.72 0.48 -0.81
C ALA A 13 16.66 -0.73 -0.75
N THR A 14 16.37 -1.72 0.10
CA THR A 14 17.18 -2.94 0.29
C THR A 14 16.28 -4.17 0.43
N GLY A 15 16.87 -5.36 0.29
CA GLY A 15 16.16 -6.64 0.49
C GLY A 15 15.87 -6.99 1.95
N PHE A 16 16.35 -6.21 2.92
CA PHE A 16 16.20 -6.50 4.35
C PHE A 16 14.89 -5.97 4.96
N THR A 17 14.17 -5.10 4.24
CA THR A 17 12.87 -4.60 4.70
C THR A 17 11.79 -5.65 4.42
N GLY A 18 11.10 -6.12 5.47
CA GLY A 18 10.02 -7.08 5.31
C GLY A 18 8.79 -6.50 4.62
N LEU A 19 8.13 -7.29 3.78
CA LEU A 19 6.86 -6.93 3.12
C LEU A 19 5.77 -6.48 4.11
N GLY A 20 5.73 -7.09 5.30
CA GLY A 20 4.77 -6.70 6.35
C GLY A 20 4.95 -5.25 6.83
N SER A 21 6.20 -4.78 6.92
CA SER A 21 6.49 -3.38 7.26
C SER A 21 6.01 -2.43 6.16
N LEU A 22 6.34 -2.75 4.90
CA LEU A 22 5.89 -1.95 3.74
C LEU A 22 4.37 -1.90 3.64
N ARG A 23 3.69 -3.02 3.91
CA ARG A 23 2.24 -3.08 3.97
C ARG A 23 1.68 -2.20 5.09
N GLY A 24 2.29 -2.24 6.28
CA GLY A 24 1.93 -1.36 7.40
C GLY A 24 2.08 0.12 7.06
N ASP A 25 3.15 0.50 6.38
CA ASP A 25 3.40 1.86 5.91
C ASP A 25 2.36 2.29 4.87
N ALA A 26 2.10 1.44 3.88
CA ALA A 26 1.10 1.71 2.86
C ALA A 26 -0.31 1.88 3.47
N MET A 27 -0.67 1.03 4.44
CA MET A 27 -1.96 1.15 5.14
C MET A 27 -2.05 2.43 5.97
N ARG A 28 -0.97 2.85 6.66
CA ARG A 28 -0.94 4.13 7.39
C ARG A 28 -1.21 5.32 6.47
N ASP A 29 -0.60 5.31 5.28
CA ASP A 29 -0.84 6.34 4.27
C ASP A 29 -2.28 6.30 3.74
N ALA A 30 -2.84 5.11 3.52
CA ALA A 30 -4.24 4.95 3.12
C ALA A 30 -5.21 5.50 4.18
N TYR A 31 -4.98 5.20 5.47
CA TYR A 31 -5.78 5.74 6.57
C TYR A 31 -5.68 7.26 6.64
N SER A 32 -4.47 7.81 6.55
CA SER A 32 -4.23 9.26 6.52
C SER A 32 -4.95 9.94 5.34
N GLN A 33 -5.05 9.25 4.20
CA GLN A 33 -5.78 9.78 3.05
C GLN A 33 -7.30 9.79 3.28
N CYS A 34 -7.90 8.68 3.74
CA CYS A 34 -9.35 8.62 3.95
C CYS A 34 -9.84 9.42 5.16
N SER A 35 -9.00 9.61 6.19
CA SER A 35 -9.35 10.42 7.35
C SER A 35 -9.55 11.90 7.01
N LYS A 36 -8.93 12.41 5.93
CA LYS A 36 -9.13 13.80 5.45
C LYS A 36 -10.58 14.10 5.10
N THR A 37 -11.37 13.08 4.77
CA THR A 37 -12.80 13.20 4.41
C THR A 37 -13.72 12.49 5.41
N GLY A 38 -13.19 12.05 6.55
CA GLY A 38 -13.96 11.31 7.57
C GLY A 38 -14.42 9.92 7.12
N LYS A 39 -13.80 9.36 6.07
CA LYS A 39 -14.14 8.06 5.48
C LYS A 39 -13.23 6.95 6.01
N SER A 40 -13.68 5.71 5.86
CA SER A 40 -12.90 4.51 6.19
C SER A 40 -12.18 3.96 4.96
N VAL A 41 -11.05 3.27 5.18
CA VAL A 41 -10.30 2.59 4.12
C VAL A 41 -10.94 1.24 3.83
N GLU A 42 -11.28 0.99 2.56
CA GLU A 42 -11.61 -0.33 2.03
C GLU A 42 -10.53 -0.75 1.04
N VAL A 43 -9.78 -1.81 1.34
CA VAL A 43 -8.74 -2.31 0.44
C VAL A 43 -9.39 -3.12 -0.69
N ALA A 44 -9.22 -2.66 -1.92
CA ALA A 44 -9.77 -3.31 -3.11
C ALA A 44 -8.78 -4.33 -3.70
N ASN A 45 -7.47 -4.04 -3.66
CA ASN A 45 -6.45 -4.97 -4.11
C ASN A 45 -5.14 -4.76 -3.32
N THR A 46 -4.35 -5.84 -3.20
CA THR A 46 -2.98 -5.79 -2.69
C THR A 46 -2.12 -6.68 -3.58
N ASP A 47 -1.09 -6.10 -4.18
CA ASP A 47 -0.05 -6.81 -4.92
C ASP A 47 1.29 -6.65 -4.18
N GLN A 48 2.15 -7.66 -4.24
CA GLN A 48 3.42 -7.65 -3.54
C GLN A 48 4.48 -8.41 -4.35
N SER A 49 5.72 -7.93 -4.30
CA SER A 49 6.81 -8.61 -4.99
C SER A 49 7.10 -9.95 -4.33
N ASN A 50 7.30 -10.97 -5.16
CA ASN A 50 7.66 -12.31 -4.71
C ASN A 50 9.20 -12.48 -4.67
N PRO A 51 9.74 -13.22 -3.69
CA PRO A 51 11.15 -13.57 -3.66
C PRO A 51 11.52 -14.46 -4.87
N PRO A 52 12.81 -14.49 -5.28
CA PRO A 52 13.98 -13.91 -4.60
C PRO A 52 14.19 -12.40 -4.84
N TYR A 53 14.53 -11.67 -3.78
CA TYR A 53 14.88 -10.24 -3.81
C TYR A 53 16.38 -10.04 -4.10
N SER A 54 16.80 -10.42 -5.30
CA SER A 54 18.18 -10.33 -5.76
C SER A 54 18.27 -9.49 -7.04
N LEU A 55 19.45 -8.92 -7.33
CA LEU A 55 19.73 -8.18 -8.57
C LEU A 55 18.83 -6.95 -8.81
N GLY A 56 18.54 -6.18 -7.76
CA GLY A 56 17.73 -4.94 -7.88
C GLY A 56 16.22 -5.15 -7.81
N ASN A 57 15.75 -6.39 -7.66
CA ASN A 57 14.38 -6.67 -7.23
C ASN A 57 14.29 -6.50 -5.70
N PHE A 58 13.56 -5.47 -5.25
CA PHE A 58 13.38 -5.19 -3.83
C PHE A 58 11.95 -5.48 -3.37
N PRO A 59 11.74 -5.75 -2.07
CA PRO A 59 10.42 -5.85 -1.46
C PRO A 59 9.55 -4.64 -1.85
N ARG A 60 8.38 -4.92 -2.40
CA ARG A 60 7.41 -3.93 -2.87
C ARG A 60 6.00 -4.37 -2.48
N VAL A 61 5.19 -3.41 -2.06
CA VAL A 61 3.77 -3.60 -1.79
C VAL A 61 3.01 -2.49 -2.50
N ASP A 62 2.03 -2.91 -3.28
CA ASP A 62 1.08 -2.06 -3.98
C ASP A 62 -0.30 -2.28 -3.38
N ILE A 63 -0.98 -1.20 -2.98
CA ILE A 63 -2.36 -1.27 -2.53
C ILE A 63 -3.23 -0.36 -3.40
N THR A 64 -4.36 -0.91 -3.83
CA THR A 64 -5.47 -0.13 -4.37
C THR A 64 -6.56 -0.12 -3.30
N PHE A 65 -7.01 1.06 -2.91
CA PHE A 65 -8.01 1.21 -1.87
C PHE A 65 -9.05 2.26 -2.24
N ARG A 66 -10.18 2.21 -1.53
CA ARG A 66 -11.26 3.18 -1.62
C ARG A 66 -11.50 3.85 -0.28
N CYS A 67 -11.86 5.12 -0.31
CA CYS A 67 -12.41 5.79 0.85
C CYS A 67 -13.93 5.69 0.81
N VAL A 68 -14.50 4.94 1.75
CA VAL A 68 -15.95 4.67 1.82
C VAL A 68 -16.54 5.24 3.11
N THR A 69 -17.81 5.65 3.05
CA THR A 69 -18.54 6.05 4.26
C THR A 69 -18.65 4.84 5.18
N LYS A 70 -18.50 5.08 6.49
CA LYS A 70 -18.57 4.04 7.52
C LYS A 70 -19.98 3.48 7.67
#